data_AF-A0A9X0ABV5-F1
#
_entry.id   AF-A0A9X0ABV5-F1
#
_cell.length_a   1.000
_cell.length_b   1.000
_cell.length_c   1.000
_cell.angle_alpha   90.00
_cell.angle_beta   90.00
_cell.angle_gamma   90.00
#
_symmetry.space_group_name_H-M   'P 1'
#
loop_
_entity.id
_entity.type
_entity.pdbx_description
1 polymer ?
#
loop_
_entity_poly.entity_id
_entity_poly.type
_entity_poly.pdbx_seq_one_letter_code
_entity_poly.pdbx_strand_id
1 'polypeptide(L)'
;MKKTFDKLRSKIPKFNAKEAQPFPSNSVPMAPQDPASIGPKIIYDSPDATIDLIAIHGQNGHPIKSWTNRDNGVLWLRDLLPGILETNLGVKVRVLSYGYARREPVEIIGAGLMKSMNELRNETKSEGRKIIWCAHSFGGPLLRAVCTILSFDLWF
;
A
#
# COMPACT_ATOMS: atom_id res chain seq x y z
N MET A 1 23.81 7.64 9.93
CA MET A 1 22.35 7.88 9.79
C MET A 1 21.96 9.37 9.80
N LYS A 2 22.34 10.21 10.78
CA LYS A 2 21.97 11.66 10.79
C LYS A 2 22.42 12.44 9.53
N LYS A 3 23.69 12.30 9.14
CA LYS A 3 24.30 13.08 8.04
C LYS A 3 23.65 12.85 6.66
N THR A 4 23.07 11.67 6.43
CA THR A 4 22.43 11.32 5.16
C THR A 4 21.03 11.94 5.04
N PHE A 5 20.34 12.08 6.18
CA PHE A 5 19.00 12.67 6.26
C PHE A 5 19.04 14.20 6.03
N ASP A 6 20.05 14.88 6.57
CA ASP A 6 20.25 16.32 6.39
C ASP A 6 20.56 16.69 4.92
N LYS A 7 21.24 15.79 4.19
CA LYS A 7 21.57 15.96 2.77
C LYS A 7 20.36 15.76 1.85
N LEU A 8 19.34 15.00 2.29
CA LEU A 8 18.07 14.87 1.58
C LEU A 8 17.21 16.12 1.77
N ARG A 9 17.19 16.67 2.99
CA ARG A 9 16.47 17.91 3.33
C ARG A 9 16.97 19.14 2.57
N SER A 10 18.27 19.20 2.26
CA SER A 10 18.86 20.34 1.53
C SER A 10 18.60 20.35 0.02
N LYS A 11 18.06 19.25 -0.54
CA LYS A 11 17.80 19.10 -1.97
C LYS A 11 16.33 19.28 -2.38
N ILE A 12 15.42 19.50 -1.42
CA ILE A 12 14.01 19.76 -1.70
C ILE A 12 13.85 21.24 -2.10
N PRO A 13 13.34 21.55 -3.30
CA PRO A 13 13.03 22.93 -3.67
C PRO A 13 12.02 23.51 -2.67
N LYS A 14 12.27 24.71 -2.15
CA LYS A 14 11.31 25.43 -1.31
C LYS A 14 10.08 25.72 -2.16
N PHE A 15 9.00 24.97 -1.93
CA PHE A 15 7.72 25.22 -2.58
C PHE A 15 7.24 26.62 -2.20
N ASN A 16 7.20 27.53 -3.17
CA ASN A 16 6.80 28.90 -2.94
C ASN A 16 5.26 28.93 -2.94
N ALA A 17 4.66 29.02 -1.75
CA ALA A 17 3.22 28.92 -1.53
C ALA A 17 2.38 30.10 -2.08
N LYS A 18 2.93 30.91 -3.00
CA LYS A 18 2.31 32.16 -3.47
C LYS A 18 1.59 32.05 -4.83
N GLU A 19 1.50 30.87 -5.43
CA GLU A 19 0.90 30.73 -6.77
C GLU A 19 -0.06 29.53 -6.92
N ALA A 20 -0.67 29.07 -5.82
CA ALA A 20 -1.79 28.15 -5.90
C ALA A 20 -3.10 28.95 -6.02
N GLN A 21 -3.66 28.99 -7.23
CA GLN A 21 -5.04 29.47 -7.44
C GLN A 21 -6.00 28.65 -6.57
N PRO A 22 -6.99 29.27 -5.89
CA PRO A 22 -7.89 28.55 -5.00
C PRO A 22 -8.82 27.65 -5.82
N PHE A 23 -8.63 26.34 -5.72
CA PHE A 23 -9.61 25.37 -6.18
C PHE A 23 -10.93 25.61 -5.41
N PRO A 24 -12.09 25.64 -6.08
CA PRO A 24 -13.36 25.89 -5.41
C PRO A 24 -13.60 24.83 -4.32
N SER A 25 -13.71 25.32 -3.08
CA SER A 25 -13.81 24.54 -1.86
C SER A 25 -15.22 23.99 -1.67
N ASN A 26 -15.54 22.92 -2.38
CA ASN A 26 -16.60 22.00 -1.94
C ASN A 26 -15.96 20.84 -1.18
N SER A 27 -15.28 21.16 -0.07
CA SER A 27 -14.76 20.13 0.83
C SER A 27 -15.92 19.54 1.63
N VAL A 28 -16.45 18.42 1.14
CA VAL A 28 -17.21 17.50 2.00
C VAL A 28 -16.34 17.23 3.24
N PRO A 29 -16.88 17.34 4.48
CA PRO A 29 -16.12 17.02 5.68
C PRO A 29 -15.54 15.62 5.56
N MET A 30 -14.22 15.52 5.49
CA MET A 30 -13.56 14.23 5.37
C MET A 30 -13.70 13.52 6.72
N ALA A 31 -14.48 12.43 6.74
CA ALA A 31 -14.66 11.63 7.93
C ALA A 31 -13.27 11.22 8.51
N PRO A 32 -13.13 11.21 9.85
CA PRO A 32 -11.93 10.70 10.49
C PRO A 32 -11.58 9.31 9.97
N GLN A 33 -10.30 9.05 9.75
CA GLN A 33 -9.87 7.70 9.45
C GLN A 33 -10.01 6.82 10.70
N ASP A 34 -10.50 5.61 10.51
CA ASP A 34 -10.47 4.57 11.54
C ASP A 34 -9.02 4.12 11.78
N PRO A 35 -8.46 4.26 13.00
CA PRO A 35 -7.11 3.78 13.32
C PRO A 35 -6.93 2.29 13.04
N ALA A 36 -7.98 1.47 13.21
CA ALA A 36 -7.92 0.04 12.94
C ALA A 36 -7.76 -0.27 11.44
N SER A 37 -7.98 0.70 10.56
CA SER A 37 -7.76 0.55 9.12
C SER A 37 -6.29 0.72 8.71
N ILE A 38 -5.41 1.23 9.59
CA ILE A 38 -3.99 1.40 9.28
C ILE A 38 -3.24 0.06 9.35
N GLY A 39 -2.23 -0.10 8.49
CA GLY A 39 -1.36 -1.27 8.45
C GLY A 39 -1.89 -2.38 7.54
N PRO A 40 -1.24 -3.56 7.59
CA PRO A 40 -1.62 -4.68 6.75
C PRO A 40 -2.96 -5.28 7.17
N LYS A 41 -3.80 -5.61 6.19
CA LYS A 41 -5.03 -6.39 6.35
C LYS A 41 -4.91 -7.63 5.51
N ILE A 42 -4.76 -8.78 6.15
CA ILE A 42 -4.89 -10.07 5.47
C ILE A 42 -6.36 -10.25 5.14
N ILE A 43 -6.69 -10.29 3.85
CA ILE A 43 -8.09 -10.40 3.39
C ILE A 43 -8.40 -11.79 2.85
N TYR A 44 -7.38 -12.55 2.48
CA TYR A 44 -7.45 -13.96 2.12
C TYR A 44 -6.09 -14.61 2.38
N ASP A 45 -6.05 -15.82 2.91
CA ASP A 45 -4.80 -16.55 3.14
C ASP A 45 -4.99 -18.04 2.85
N SER A 46 -4.40 -18.52 1.77
CA SER A 46 -4.33 -19.95 1.49
C SER A 46 -3.22 -20.59 2.33
N PRO A 47 -3.46 -21.72 3.02
CA PRO A 47 -2.43 -22.44 3.78
C PRO A 47 -1.18 -22.76 2.94
N ASP A 48 -1.38 -23.12 1.67
CA ASP A 48 -0.31 -23.46 0.72
C ASP A 48 0.06 -22.27 -0.19
N ALA A 49 -0.17 -21.03 0.26
CA ALA A 49 0.16 -19.86 -0.55
C ALA A 49 1.64 -19.87 -0.96
N THR A 50 1.92 -19.63 -2.24
CA THR A 50 3.28 -19.51 -2.78
C THR A 50 3.62 -18.07 -3.18
N ILE A 51 2.61 -17.20 -3.22
CA ILE A 51 2.71 -15.79 -3.60
C ILE A 51 1.94 -14.92 -2.60
N ASP A 52 2.54 -13.79 -2.24
CA ASP A 52 1.89 -12.69 -1.53
C ASP A 52 1.42 -11.64 -2.54
N LEU A 53 0.10 -11.40 -2.63
CA LEU A 53 -0.47 -10.29 -3.38
C LEU A 53 -0.74 -9.13 -2.43
N ILE A 54 -0.05 -8.00 -2.63
CA ILE A 54 -0.15 -6.83 -1.77
C ILE A 54 -0.87 -5.70 -2.51
N ALA A 55 -2.05 -5.34 -2.03
CA ALA A 55 -2.93 -4.35 -2.62
C ALA A 55 -2.83 -2.99 -1.92
N ILE A 56 -2.52 -1.94 -2.68
CA ILE A 56 -2.38 -0.56 -2.21
C ILE A 56 -3.51 0.28 -2.80
N HIS A 57 -4.39 0.79 -1.94
CA HIS A 57 -5.52 1.61 -2.36
C HIS A 57 -5.07 3.01 -2.78
N GLY A 58 -5.99 3.76 -3.41
CA GLY A 58 -5.75 5.14 -3.82
C GLY A 58 -5.95 6.16 -2.70
N GLN A 59 -5.73 7.44 -3.01
CA GLN A 59 -5.93 8.53 -2.07
C GLN A 59 -7.37 8.51 -1.55
N ASN A 60 -7.52 8.77 -0.26
CA ASN A 60 -8.81 8.71 0.42
C ASN A 60 -9.52 7.33 0.40
N GLY A 61 -8.82 6.27 0.02
CA GLY A 61 -9.31 4.90 0.07
C GLY A 61 -9.36 4.31 1.48
N HIS A 62 -9.86 3.08 1.53
CA HIS A 62 -9.88 2.21 2.70
C HIS A 62 -9.39 0.81 2.26
N PRO A 63 -8.56 0.10 3.05
CA PRO A 63 -7.93 -1.16 2.62
C PRO A 63 -8.91 -2.27 2.24
N ILE A 64 -10.13 -2.26 2.80
CA ILE A 64 -11.20 -3.20 2.40
C ILE A 64 -12.14 -2.57 1.37
N LYS A 65 -12.86 -1.50 1.75
CA LYS A 65 -13.91 -0.87 0.94
C LYS A 65 -13.47 -0.40 -0.45
N SER A 66 -12.19 -0.13 -0.69
CA SER A 66 -11.71 0.26 -2.03
C SER A 66 -11.82 -0.87 -3.05
N TRP A 67 -11.87 -2.11 -2.58
CA TRP A 67 -11.95 -3.31 -3.41
C TRP A 67 -13.31 -4.02 -3.26
N THR A 68 -14.24 -3.40 -2.54
CA THR A 68 -15.60 -3.91 -2.33
C THR A 68 -16.55 -3.19 -3.26
N ASN A 69 -17.27 -3.94 -4.09
CA ASN A 69 -18.38 -3.39 -4.84
C ASN A 69 -19.46 -2.90 -3.86
N ARG A 70 -19.94 -1.67 -4.05
CA ARG A 70 -20.85 -1.02 -3.10
C ARG A 70 -22.28 -1.58 -3.15
N ASP A 71 -22.68 -2.12 -4.30
CA ASP A 71 -24.06 -2.55 -4.55
C ASP A 71 -24.30 -3.97 -4.05
N ASN A 72 -23.33 -4.87 -4.26
CA ASN A 72 -23.46 -6.28 -3.91
C ASN A 72 -22.51 -6.76 -2.80
N GLY A 73 -21.63 -5.89 -2.29
CA GLY A 73 -20.72 -6.22 -1.19
C GLY A 73 -19.56 -7.16 -1.55
N VAL A 74 -19.38 -7.51 -2.83
CA VAL A 74 -18.31 -8.41 -3.28
C VAL A 74 -16.96 -7.74 -3.13
N LEU A 75 -16.09 -8.30 -2.29
CA LEU A 75 -14.69 -7.92 -2.14
C LEU A 75 -13.87 -8.73 -3.14
N TRP A 76 -13.68 -8.22 -4.36
CA TRP A 76 -13.18 -9.04 -5.48
C TRP A 76 -11.79 -9.65 -5.23
N LEU A 77 -10.94 -8.99 -4.43
CA LEU A 77 -9.63 -9.52 -4.02
C LEU A 77 -9.71 -10.79 -3.14
N ARG A 78 -10.81 -10.98 -2.41
CA ARG A 78 -11.05 -12.16 -1.56
C ARG A 78 -12.01 -13.15 -2.24
N ASP A 79 -13.11 -12.64 -2.78
CA ASP A 79 -14.25 -13.46 -3.20
C ASP A 79 -14.08 -14.03 -4.61
N LEU A 80 -13.29 -13.37 -5.47
CA LEU A 80 -13.18 -13.74 -6.88
C LEU A 80 -11.73 -14.12 -7.26
N LEU A 81 -10.77 -13.26 -6.92
CA LEU A 81 -9.40 -13.36 -7.39
C LEU A 81 -8.71 -14.68 -7.02
N PRO A 82 -8.78 -15.20 -5.78
CA PRO A 82 -8.07 -16.42 -5.42
C PRO A 82 -8.51 -17.62 -6.26
N GLY A 83 -9.82 -17.79 -6.47
CA GLY A 83 -10.36 -18.87 -7.29
C GLY A 83 -9.98 -18.75 -8.76
N ILE A 84 -9.94 -17.52 -9.30
CA ILE A 84 -9.49 -17.26 -10.68
C ILE A 84 -8.01 -17.62 -10.86
N LEU A 85 -7.15 -17.27 -9.90
CA LEU A 85 -5.72 -17.58 -9.97
C LEU A 85 -5.45 -19.07 -9.82
N GLU A 86 -6.14 -19.75 -8.91
CA GLU A 86 -5.99 -21.18 -8.71
C GLU A 86 -6.51 -21.96 -9.93
N THR A 87 -7.70 -21.63 -10.44
CA THR A 87 -8.31 -22.33 -11.58
C THR A 87 -7.53 -22.14 -12.87
N ASN A 88 -7.08 -20.92 -13.17
CA ASN A 88 -6.48 -20.61 -14.47
C ASN A 88 -4.95 -20.75 -14.49
N LEU A 89 -4.29 -20.57 -13.35
CA LEU A 89 -2.82 -20.54 -13.27
C LEU A 89 -2.25 -21.58 -12.30
N GLY A 90 -3.08 -22.30 -11.54
CA GLY A 90 -2.62 -23.25 -10.51
C GLY A 90 -1.89 -22.57 -9.36
N VAL A 91 -2.13 -21.28 -9.14
CA VAL A 91 -1.41 -20.48 -8.13
C VAL A 91 -2.29 -20.20 -6.93
N LYS A 92 -1.80 -20.58 -5.76
CA LYS A 92 -2.40 -20.25 -4.46
C LYS A 92 -1.73 -19.01 -3.86
N VAL A 93 -2.55 -18.10 -3.34
CA VAL A 93 -2.10 -16.78 -2.89
C VAL A 93 -2.48 -16.48 -1.45
N ARG A 94 -1.68 -15.64 -0.80
CA ARG A 94 -2.11 -14.81 0.33
C ARG A 94 -2.35 -13.40 -0.19
N VAL A 95 -3.52 -12.84 0.11
CA VAL A 95 -3.90 -11.50 -0.33
C VAL A 95 -3.95 -10.56 0.85
N LEU A 96 -3.24 -9.45 0.73
CA LEU A 96 -3.18 -8.38 1.71
C LEU A 96 -3.66 -7.08 1.07
N SER A 97 -4.31 -6.22 1.85
CA SER A 97 -4.40 -4.81 1.50
C SER A 97 -3.81 -3.94 2.60
N TYR A 98 -3.04 -2.93 2.20
CA TYR A 98 -2.36 -2.03 3.13
C TYR A 98 -3.13 -0.71 3.26
N GLY A 99 -3.49 -0.37 4.49
CA GLY A 99 -4.08 0.92 4.84
C GLY A 99 -3.05 1.92 5.34
N TYR A 100 -3.19 3.17 4.93
CA TYR A 100 -2.26 4.25 5.30
C TYR A 100 -2.96 5.56 5.64
N ALA A 101 -2.29 6.36 6.47
CA ALA A 101 -2.78 7.67 6.87
C ALA A 101 -2.73 8.65 5.69
N ARG A 102 -3.86 9.32 5.41
CA ARG A 102 -4.12 10.12 4.18
C ARG A 102 -3.14 11.29 3.95
N ARG A 103 -2.51 11.77 5.02
CA ARG A 103 -1.71 13.01 5.02
C ARG A 103 -0.24 12.79 5.35
N GLU A 104 0.18 11.53 5.45
CA GLU A 104 1.58 11.21 5.67
C GLU A 104 2.39 11.35 4.37
N PRO A 105 3.67 11.74 4.46
CA PRO A 105 4.57 11.70 3.32
C PRO A 105 4.68 10.28 2.74
N VAL A 106 4.82 10.19 1.42
CA VAL A 106 4.93 8.92 0.69
C VAL A 106 6.09 8.06 1.21
N GLU A 107 7.18 8.68 1.63
CA GLU A 107 8.36 8.00 2.18
C GLU A 107 8.06 7.34 3.52
N ILE A 108 7.28 8.01 4.38
CA ILE A 108 6.86 7.48 5.68
C ILE A 108 5.88 6.33 5.48
N ILE A 109 4.91 6.50 4.59
CA ILE A 109 3.95 5.45 4.24
C ILE A 109 4.68 4.23 3.68
N GLY A 110 5.63 4.47 2.76
CA GLY A 110 6.38 3.41 2.10
C GLY A 110 7.29 2.64 3.06
N ALA A 111 8.00 3.35 3.96
CA ALA A 111 8.81 2.73 5.00
C ALA A 111 7.94 1.89 5.96
N GLY A 112 6.77 2.39 6.36
CA GLY A 112 5.81 1.65 7.17
C GLY A 112 5.30 0.39 6.48
N LEU A 113 4.94 0.48 5.20
CA LEU A 113 4.50 -0.65 4.39
C LEU A 113 5.58 -1.74 4.36
N MET A 114 6.82 -1.37 4.04
CA MET A 114 7.91 -2.35 3.95
C MET A 114 8.24 -3.00 5.28
N LYS A 115 8.28 -2.21 6.36
CA LYS A 115 8.48 -2.72 7.71
C LYS A 115 7.40 -3.76 8.06
N SER A 116 6.13 -3.43 7.89
CA SER A 116 5.03 -4.34 8.22
C SER A 116 5.00 -5.59 7.33
N MET A 117 5.36 -5.49 6.05
CA MET A 117 5.48 -6.65 5.17
C MET A 117 6.63 -7.56 5.58
N ASN A 118 7.77 -6.98 5.96
CA ASN A 118 8.92 -7.74 6.44
C ASN A 118 8.61 -8.47 7.76
N GLU A 119 8.02 -7.77 8.73
CA GLU A 119 7.60 -8.35 10.01
C GLU A 119 6.64 -9.53 9.79
N LEU A 120 5.58 -9.32 9.02
CA LEU A 120 4.59 -10.37 8.74
C LEU A 120 5.22 -11.57 8.03
N ARG A 121 6.09 -11.35 7.03
CA ARG A 121 6.71 -12.44 6.27
C ARG A 121 7.71 -13.22 7.13
N ASN A 122 8.41 -12.56 8.05
CA ASN A 122 9.27 -13.23 9.02
C ASN A 122 8.46 -14.07 10.01
N GLU A 123 7.39 -13.50 10.58
CA GLU A 123 6.51 -14.20 11.54
C GLU A 123 5.87 -15.44 10.91
N THR A 124 5.45 -15.33 9.66
CA THR A 124 4.79 -16.42 8.91
C THR A 124 5.76 -17.34 8.16
N LYS A 125 7.08 -17.14 8.31
CA LYS A 125 8.13 -17.90 7.61
C LYS A 125 7.92 -17.96 6.09
N SER A 126 7.54 -16.82 5.51
CA SER A 126 7.13 -16.69 4.12
C SER A 126 8.03 -15.76 3.30
N GLU A 127 9.25 -15.48 3.78
CA GLU A 127 10.23 -14.59 3.18
C GLU A 127 10.65 -15.02 1.77
N GLY A 128 10.54 -16.32 1.46
CA GLY A 128 10.79 -16.89 0.13
C GLY A 128 9.64 -16.77 -0.87
N ARG A 129 8.43 -16.38 -0.44
CA ARG A 129 7.27 -16.24 -1.36
C ARG A 129 7.47 -15.08 -2.32
N LYS A 130 7.06 -15.24 -3.59
CA LYS A 130 7.08 -14.12 -4.54
C LYS A 130 6.05 -13.07 -4.13
N ILE A 131 6.31 -11.80 -4.47
CA ILE A 131 5.38 -10.70 -4.22
C ILE A 131 4.80 -10.19 -5.54
N ILE A 132 3.48 -10.03 -5.59
CA ILE A 132 2.76 -9.31 -6.65
C ILE A 132 2.15 -8.06 -6.04
N TRP A 133 2.37 -6.91 -6.68
CA TRP A 133 1.77 -5.64 -6.26
C TRP A 133 0.52 -5.32 -7.06
N CYS A 134 -0.56 -4.96 -6.38
CA CYS A 134 -1.77 -4.40 -6.99
C CYS A 134 -1.95 -2.98 -6.49
N ALA A 135 -1.82 -1.98 -7.36
CA ALA A 135 -1.88 -0.58 -6.94
C ALA A 135 -2.95 0.17 -7.73
N HIS A 136 -3.79 0.95 -7.03
CA HIS A 136 -4.84 1.75 -7.65
C HIS A 136 -4.60 3.25 -7.44
N SER A 137 -4.70 4.05 -8.51
CA SER A 137 -4.58 5.52 -8.45
C SER A 137 -3.30 5.96 -7.71
N PHE A 138 -3.41 6.77 -6.63
CA PHE A 138 -2.26 7.20 -5.79
C PHE A 138 -1.43 6.03 -5.22
N GLY A 139 -1.99 4.83 -5.12
CA GLY A 139 -1.23 3.64 -4.75
C GLY A 139 -0.07 3.34 -5.70
N GLY A 140 -0.16 3.74 -6.98
CA GLY A 140 0.90 3.58 -7.97
C GLY A 140 2.13 4.43 -7.69
N PRO A 141 2.00 5.77 -7.57
CA PRO A 141 3.08 6.64 -7.13
C PRO A 141 3.69 6.23 -5.78
N LEU A 142 2.86 5.79 -4.83
CA LEU A 142 3.32 5.26 -3.54
C LEU A 142 4.19 4.00 -3.74
N LEU A 143 3.72 3.03 -4.52
CA LEU A 143 4.48 1.83 -4.84
C LEU A 143 5.81 2.17 -5.52
N ARG A 144 5.82 3.13 -6.46
CA ARG A 144 7.05 3.58 -7.12
C ARG A 144 8.05 4.13 -6.10
N ALA A 145 7.60 4.92 -5.13
CA ALA A 145 8.48 5.44 -4.10
C ALA A 145 9.01 4.32 -3.19
N VAL A 146 8.18 3.33 -2.85
CA VAL A 146 8.59 2.12 -2.12
C VAL A 146 9.69 1.38 -2.87
N CYS A 147 9.49 1.07 -4.15
CA CYS A 147 10.52 0.42 -4.98
C CYS A 147 11.79 1.25 -5.09
N THR A 148 11.67 2.58 -5.13
CA THR A 148 12.83 3.49 -5.13
C THR A 148 13.61 3.38 -3.82
N ILE A 149 12.94 3.41 -2.67
CA ILE A 149 13.56 3.22 -1.35
C ILE A 149 14.28 1.88 -1.28
N LEU A 150 13.63 0.79 -1.71
CA LEU A 150 14.23 -0.55 -1.74
C LEU A 150 15.43 -0.64 -2.69
N SER A 151 15.42 0.10 -3.80
CA SER A 151 16.54 0.14 -4.73
C SER A 151 17.76 0.86 -4.14
N PHE A 152 17.57 1.74 -3.15
CA PHE A 152 18.68 2.37 -2.42
C PHE A 152 19.24 1.47 -1.30
N ASP A 153 18.43 0.59 -0.73
CA ASP A 153 18.86 -0.39 0.29
C ASP A 153 19.41 -1.71 -0.31
N LEU A 154 19.39 -1.87 -1.64
CA LEU A 154 19.92 -3.03 -2.37
C LEU A 154 21.38 -2.89 -2.84
N TRP A 155 22.10 -1.87 -2.39
CA TRP A 155 23.56 -1.88 -2.40
C TRP A 155 24.06 -2.41 -1.04
N PHE A 156 24.09 -3.74 -0.92
CA PHE A 156 25.07 -4.41 -0.07
C PHE A 156 26.45 -4.34 -0.74
#